data_AF-A0A960Y886-F1
#
_entry.id   AF-A0A960Y886-F1
#
_cell.length_a   1.000
_cell.length_b   1.000
_cell.length_c   1.000
_cell.angle_alpha   90.00
_cell.angle_beta   90.00
_cell.angle_gamma   90.00
#
_symmetry.space_group_name_H-M   'P 1'
#
loop_
_entity.id
_entity.type
_entity.pdbx_description
1 polymer ?
#
loop_
_entity_poly.entity_id
_entity_poly.type
_entity_poly.pdbx_seq_one_letter_code
_entity_poly.pdbx_strand_id
1 'polypeptide(L)'
;MKTELTIDFAGAPLTIETGHLAKQAHGAVLVTVGETIVMSTAVTANDAREGADFLPLTCDYQERPWAAGKIPGGFFKREARPTENETLISRMIDRPIRPLFPDGWYRETQIIATVISKDDVHPSDVLAITASSAALYISKIPFTTPVAGVRVGRVDGKFVCNPTHDEMENSDLDLIV
;
A
#
# COMPACT_ATOMS: atom_id res chain seq x y z
N MET A 1 -1.23 16.51 15.04
CA MET A 1 -1.76 15.73 16.17
C MET A 1 -1.99 14.32 15.63
N LYS A 2 -1.69 13.26 16.38
CA LYS A 2 -1.98 11.89 15.91
C LYS A 2 -3.50 11.75 15.78
N THR A 3 -3.94 11.17 14.66
CA THR A 3 -5.33 10.76 14.44
C THR A 3 -5.32 9.30 14.05
N GLU A 4 -6.16 8.50 14.67
CA GLU A 4 -6.30 7.08 14.41
C GLU A 4 -7.77 6.68 14.34
N LEU A 5 -8.07 5.68 13.51
CA LEU A 5 -9.37 5.06 13.42
C LEU A 5 -9.17 3.54 13.32
N THR A 6 -9.87 2.79 14.16
CA THR A 6 -9.86 1.32 14.12
C THR A 6 -11.25 0.82 13.80
N ILE A 7 -11.33 -0.13 12.88
CA ILE A 7 -12.56 -0.85 12.52
C ILE A 7 -12.32 -2.35 12.61
N ASP A 8 -13.38 -3.12 12.87
CA ASP A 8 -13.34 -4.56 12.69
C ASP A 8 -13.53 -4.86 11.19
N PHE A 9 -12.54 -5.50 10.57
CA PHE A 9 -12.58 -5.85 9.16
C PHE A 9 -12.02 -7.26 8.95
N ALA A 10 -12.81 -8.12 8.30
CA ALA A 10 -12.43 -9.52 8.05
C ALA A 10 -12.06 -10.32 9.32
N GLY A 11 -12.64 -9.98 10.47
CA GLY A 11 -12.37 -10.66 11.74
C GLY A 11 -11.09 -10.20 12.44
N ALA A 12 -10.43 -9.14 11.95
CA ALA A 12 -9.27 -8.53 12.57
C ALA A 12 -9.44 -7.00 12.70
N PRO A 13 -8.88 -6.37 13.75
CA PRO A 13 -8.88 -4.93 13.86
C PRO A 13 -7.96 -4.31 12.80
N LEU A 14 -8.53 -3.54 11.88
CA LEU A 14 -7.81 -2.72 10.92
C LEU A 14 -7.72 -1.29 11.44
N THR A 15 -6.50 -0.82 11.65
CA THR A 15 -6.22 0.54 12.16
C THR A 15 -5.58 1.39 11.09
N ILE A 16 -6.07 2.62 10.92
CA ILE A 16 -5.51 3.64 10.03
C ILE A 16 -5.06 4.83 10.88
N GLU A 17 -3.79 5.22 10.77
CA GLU A 17 -3.20 6.32 11.54
C GLU A 17 -2.56 7.40 10.65
N THR A 18 -2.62 8.66 11.08
CA THR A 18 -1.96 9.79 10.39
C THR A 18 -1.56 10.92 11.36
N GLY A 19 -0.94 11.99 10.84
CA GLY A 19 -0.75 13.26 11.54
C GLY A 19 0.48 13.36 12.46
N HIS A 20 1.28 12.29 12.58
CA HIS A 20 2.46 12.26 13.45
C HIS A 20 3.76 11.84 12.74
N LEU A 21 3.71 10.97 11.72
CA LEU A 21 4.85 10.58 10.89
C LEU A 21 4.86 11.29 9.53
N ALA A 22 6.06 11.42 8.94
CA ALA A 22 6.28 11.96 7.58
C ALA A 22 5.50 13.26 7.24
N LYS A 23 5.42 14.21 8.18
CA LYS A 23 4.60 15.44 8.07
C LYS A 23 4.93 16.37 6.91
N GLN A 24 6.06 16.17 6.25
CA GLN A 24 6.45 16.94 5.07
C GLN A 24 5.90 16.34 3.77
N ALA A 25 5.43 15.09 3.78
CA ALA A 25 4.70 14.52 2.65
C ALA A 25 3.33 15.21 2.52
N HIS A 26 2.77 15.21 1.31
CA HIS A 26 1.43 15.76 1.08
C HIS A 26 0.35 14.90 1.74
N GLY A 27 0.57 13.59 1.82
CA GLY A 27 -0.19 12.65 2.63
C GLY A 27 0.70 11.56 3.19
N ALA A 28 0.41 11.11 4.41
CA ALA A 28 1.13 10.03 5.09
C ALA A 28 0.19 9.25 6.00
N VAL A 29 0.12 7.94 5.80
CA VAL A 29 -0.79 7.05 6.52
C VAL A 29 -0.08 5.77 6.92
N LEU A 30 -0.34 5.28 8.13
CA LEU A 30 -0.02 3.91 8.54
C LEU A 30 -1.31 3.09 8.54
N VAL A 31 -1.25 1.89 7.97
CA VAL A 31 -2.30 0.88 8.07
C VAL A 31 -1.74 -0.34 8.80
N THR A 32 -2.48 -0.81 9.79
CA THR A 32 -2.09 -1.93 10.65
C THR A 32 -3.21 -2.97 10.71
N VAL A 33 -2.86 -4.23 10.51
CA VAL A 33 -3.70 -5.41 10.82
C VAL A 33 -2.80 -6.43 11.51
N GLY A 34 -3.22 -6.92 12.68
CA GLY A 34 -2.35 -7.75 13.52
C GLY A 34 -1.08 -6.99 13.92
N GLU A 35 0.09 -7.56 13.59
CA GLU A 35 1.39 -6.87 13.73
C GLU A 35 2.01 -6.50 12.37
N THR A 36 1.27 -6.69 11.27
CA THR A 36 1.66 -6.22 9.95
C THR A 36 1.30 -4.74 9.79
N ILE A 37 2.31 -3.91 9.53
CA ILE A 37 2.22 -2.45 9.45
C ILE A 37 2.78 -1.97 8.12
N VAL A 38 1.98 -1.24 7.35
CA VAL A 38 2.40 -0.59 6.10
C VAL A 38 2.27 0.92 6.24
N MET A 39 3.36 1.65 6.00
CA MET A 39 3.35 3.10 5.89
C MET A 39 3.33 3.51 4.42
N SER A 40 2.36 4.32 4.04
CA SER A 40 2.31 4.91 2.71
C SER A 40 2.45 6.43 2.78
N THR A 41 3.25 6.99 1.87
CA THR A 41 3.36 8.43 1.65
C THR A 41 2.99 8.78 0.22
N ALA A 42 2.33 9.92 0.05
CA ALA A 42 1.98 10.49 -1.24
C ALA A 42 2.55 11.90 -1.35
N VAL A 43 3.22 12.18 -2.48
CA VAL A 43 3.78 13.49 -2.78
C VAL A 43 3.52 13.85 -4.24
N THR A 44 3.35 15.14 -4.51
CA THR A 44 3.27 15.68 -5.88
C THR A 44 4.24 16.84 -6.03
N ALA A 45 4.76 17.06 -7.23
CA ALA A 45 5.39 18.31 -7.59
C ALA A 45 4.38 19.47 -7.53
N ASN A 46 4.87 20.67 -7.22
CA ASN A 46 4.04 21.88 -7.22
C ASN A 46 3.59 22.25 -8.64
N ASP A 47 4.50 22.11 -9.60
CA ASP A 47 4.30 22.46 -11.01
C ASP A 47 4.45 21.22 -11.89
N ALA A 48 3.77 21.23 -13.03
CA ALA A 48 3.98 20.22 -14.06
C ALA A 48 5.36 20.42 -14.71
N ARG A 49 6.02 19.34 -15.11
CA ARG A 49 7.27 19.44 -15.88
C ARG A 49 6.96 20.06 -17.24
N GLU A 50 7.86 20.91 -17.74
CA GLU A 50 7.72 21.52 -19.06
C GLU A 50 7.63 20.43 -20.14
N GLY A 51 6.61 20.50 -20.99
CA GLY A 51 6.35 19.52 -22.04
C GLY A 51 5.72 18.19 -21.58
N ALA A 52 5.27 18.08 -20.31
CA ALA A 52 4.54 16.90 -19.87
C ALA A 52 3.19 16.76 -20.58
N ASP A 53 2.98 15.63 -21.25
CA ASP A 53 1.79 15.28 -22.02
C ASP A 53 1.07 14.02 -21.48
N PHE A 54 1.54 13.48 -20.35
CA PHE A 54 0.96 12.32 -19.68
C PHE A 54 0.98 12.49 -18.15
N LEU A 55 0.35 11.56 -17.43
CA LEU A 55 0.39 11.47 -15.96
C LEU A 55 1.67 10.74 -15.48
N PRO A 56 2.71 11.46 -15.00
CA PRO A 56 3.88 10.87 -14.35
C PRO A 56 3.54 10.40 -12.93
N LEU A 57 2.79 9.31 -12.83
CA LEU A 57 2.53 8.60 -11.58
C LEU A 57 3.53 7.44 -11.42
N THR A 58 4.22 7.42 -10.28
CA THR A 58 5.10 6.34 -9.84
C THR A 58 4.60 5.78 -8.53
N CYS A 59 4.38 4.47 -8.48
CA CYS A 59 4.04 3.73 -7.26
C CYS A 59 5.17 2.76 -6.93
N ASP A 60 5.74 2.89 -5.74
CA ASP A 60 6.79 2.01 -5.24
C ASP A 60 6.31 1.29 -3.97
N TYR A 61 6.21 -0.03 -4.03
CA TYR A 61 6.09 -0.89 -2.86
C TYR A 61 7.47 -1.44 -2.48
N GLN A 62 7.80 -1.37 -1.19
CA GLN A 62 9.08 -1.83 -0.66
C GLN A 62 8.86 -2.68 0.58
N GLU A 63 9.32 -3.92 0.53
CA GLU A 63 9.34 -4.83 1.67
C GLU A 63 10.75 -4.86 2.26
N ARG A 64 10.79 -4.46 3.51
CA ARG A 64 12.01 -4.14 4.19
C ARG A 64 12.41 -5.32 5.07
N PRO A 65 13.59 -5.95 4.91
CA PRO A 65 13.92 -7.19 5.63
C PRO A 65 13.83 -7.14 7.16
N TRP A 66 14.01 -5.95 7.75
CA TRP A 66 13.85 -5.72 9.18
C TRP A 66 12.40 -5.77 9.64
N ALA A 67 11.43 -5.60 8.74
CA ALA A 67 10.02 -5.82 9.02
C ALA A 67 9.76 -7.28 9.45
N ALA A 68 10.57 -8.22 8.96
CA ALA A 68 10.55 -9.63 9.36
C ALA A 68 11.70 -10.01 10.33
N GLY A 69 12.37 -9.02 10.93
CA GLY A 69 13.51 -9.24 11.84
C GLY A 69 14.75 -9.87 11.20
N LYS A 70 14.90 -9.77 9.87
CA LYS A 70 16.00 -10.42 9.12
C LYS A 70 17.00 -9.40 8.58
N ILE A 71 18.28 -9.78 8.57
CA ILE A 71 19.35 -9.02 7.90
C ILE A 71 19.39 -9.45 6.43
N PRO A 72 19.51 -8.51 5.46
CA PRO A 72 19.57 -8.85 4.04
C PRO A 72 20.70 -9.85 3.72
N GLY A 73 20.38 -10.93 3.00
CA GLY A 73 21.32 -12.03 2.73
C GLY A 73 22.46 -11.68 1.76
N GLY A 74 22.28 -10.68 0.89
CA GLY A 74 23.21 -10.33 -0.19
C GLY A 74 24.59 -9.82 0.27
N PHE A 75 25.51 -9.65 -0.68
CA PHE A 75 26.90 -9.22 -0.41
C PHE A 75 26.97 -7.89 0.34
N PHE A 76 26.18 -6.90 -0.10
CA PHE A 76 26.15 -5.56 0.49
C PHE A 76 25.35 -5.45 1.80
N LYS A 77 24.67 -6.52 2.23
CA LYS A 77 23.81 -6.54 3.44
C LYS A 77 22.80 -5.38 3.48
N ARG A 78 22.30 -4.97 2.32
CA ARG A 78 21.33 -3.88 2.13
C ARG A 78 20.32 -4.27 1.05
N GLU A 79 19.13 -3.71 1.12
CA GLU A 79 18.17 -3.78 0.03
C GLU A 79 18.77 -3.20 -1.26
N ALA A 80 18.41 -3.83 -2.38
CA ALA A 80 18.89 -3.47 -3.70
C ALA A 80 17.71 -3.02 -4.55
N ARG A 81 17.64 -3.51 -5.79
CA ARG A 81 16.51 -3.27 -6.69
C ARG A 81 15.27 -4.00 -6.18
N PRO A 82 14.06 -3.48 -6.48
CA PRO A 82 12.82 -4.18 -6.18
C PRO A 82 12.83 -5.59 -6.75
N THR A 83 12.32 -6.52 -5.96
CA THR A 83 12.04 -7.90 -6.35
C THR A 83 10.85 -7.95 -7.33
N GLU A 84 10.64 -9.12 -7.94
CA GLU A 84 9.47 -9.35 -8.78
C GLU A 84 8.17 -9.14 -7.99
N ASN A 85 8.09 -9.68 -6.76
CA ASN A 85 6.92 -9.53 -5.90
C ASN A 85 6.65 -8.04 -5.57
N GLU A 86 7.68 -7.29 -5.19
CA GLU A 86 7.54 -5.85 -4.93
C GLU A 86 7.06 -5.10 -6.18
N THR A 87 7.58 -5.44 -7.35
CA THR A 87 7.15 -4.84 -8.63
C THR A 87 5.70 -5.18 -8.96
N LEU A 88 5.25 -6.40 -8.69
CA LEU A 88 3.85 -6.81 -8.89
C LEU A 88 2.92 -6.04 -7.96
N ILE A 89 3.27 -5.89 -6.67
CA ILE A 89 2.48 -5.13 -5.69
C ILE A 89 2.44 -3.64 -6.05
N SER A 90 3.56 -3.06 -6.48
CA SER A 90 3.58 -1.68 -7.03
C SER A 90 2.57 -1.49 -8.16
N ARG A 91 2.46 -2.47 -9.08
CA ARG A 91 1.46 -2.44 -10.15
C ARG A 91 0.03 -2.63 -9.64
N MET A 92 -0.18 -3.41 -8.58
CA MET A 92 -1.50 -3.56 -7.94
C MET A 92 -1.96 -2.27 -7.28
N ILE A 93 -1.05 -1.44 -6.78
CA ILE A 93 -1.36 -0.09 -6.28
C ILE A 93 -1.67 0.87 -7.43
N ASP A 94 -0.82 0.89 -8.47
CA ASP A 94 -0.93 1.82 -9.60
C ASP A 94 -2.24 1.67 -10.39
N ARG A 95 -2.59 0.43 -10.75
CA ARG A 95 -3.73 0.13 -11.65
C ARG A 95 -5.08 0.71 -11.20
N PRO A 96 -5.53 0.55 -9.94
CA PRO A 96 -6.82 1.11 -9.50
C PRO A 96 -6.76 2.62 -9.28
N ILE A 97 -5.59 3.18 -8.96
CA ILE A 97 -5.43 4.60 -8.61
C ILE A 97 -5.27 5.49 -9.84
N ARG A 98 -4.52 5.04 -10.85
CA ARG A 98 -4.20 5.82 -12.06
C ARG A 98 -5.42 6.40 -12.79
N PRO A 99 -6.53 5.65 -12.99
CA PRO A 99 -7.72 6.17 -13.67
C PRO A 99 -8.51 7.20 -12.85
N LEU A 100 -8.21 7.36 -11.55
CA LEU A 100 -8.96 8.23 -10.64
C LEU A 100 -8.37 9.65 -10.58
N PHE A 101 -7.24 9.89 -11.23
CA PHE A 101 -6.71 11.24 -11.42
C PHE A 101 -7.51 11.97 -12.50
N PRO A 102 -7.75 13.28 -12.34
CA PRO A 102 -8.43 14.06 -13.36
C PRO A 102 -7.58 14.19 -14.61
N ASP A 103 -8.25 14.26 -15.77
CA ASP A 103 -7.61 14.54 -17.05
C ASP A 103 -6.77 15.84 -16.97
N GLY A 104 -5.57 15.80 -17.54
CA GLY A 104 -4.64 16.94 -17.50
C GLY A 104 -3.82 17.06 -16.22
N TRP A 105 -3.91 16.12 -15.27
CA TRP A 105 -3.01 16.07 -14.11
C TRP A 105 -1.61 15.59 -14.51
N TYR A 106 -0.77 16.51 -14.99
CA TYR A 106 0.59 16.22 -15.47
C TYR A 106 1.68 16.60 -14.46
N ARG A 107 1.33 16.57 -13.17
CA ARG A 107 2.27 16.79 -12.08
C ARG A 107 2.85 15.46 -11.63
N GLU A 108 4.17 15.41 -11.51
CA GLU A 108 4.88 14.24 -10.98
C GLU A 108 4.33 13.88 -9.62
N THR A 109 3.74 12.70 -9.52
CA THR A 109 3.10 12.19 -8.32
C THR A 109 3.78 10.87 -7.96
N GLN A 110 4.28 10.78 -6.73
CA GLN A 110 4.92 9.59 -6.22
C GLN A 110 4.16 9.07 -5.00
N ILE A 111 3.96 7.75 -4.99
CA ILE A 111 3.40 7.01 -3.86
C ILE A 111 4.44 5.97 -3.46
N ILE A 112 4.81 5.96 -2.18
CA ILE A 112 5.74 4.96 -1.64
C ILE A 112 5.04 4.23 -0.49
N ALA A 113 4.78 2.93 -0.67
CA ALA A 113 4.29 2.03 0.35
C ALA A 113 5.45 1.19 0.90
N THR A 114 5.75 1.34 2.18
CA THR A 114 6.83 0.63 2.86
C THR A 114 6.25 -0.27 3.96
N VAL A 115 6.57 -1.56 3.91
CA VAL A 115 6.27 -2.48 5.01
C VAL A 115 7.24 -2.20 6.14
N ILE A 116 6.74 -1.78 7.30
CA ILE A 116 7.55 -1.46 8.49
C ILE A 116 7.65 -2.67 9.42
N SER A 117 6.57 -3.45 9.51
CA SER A 117 6.46 -4.64 10.35
C SER A 117 5.65 -5.70 9.61
N LYS A 118 5.99 -6.96 9.80
CA LYS A 118 5.31 -8.11 9.21
C LYS A 118 5.19 -9.22 10.25
N ASP A 119 3.98 -9.75 10.41
CA ASP A 119 3.66 -10.79 11.40
C ASP A 119 3.66 -12.20 10.84
N ASP A 120 3.99 -12.37 9.55
CA ASP A 120 3.94 -13.63 8.80
C ASP A 120 2.56 -14.33 8.82
N VAL A 121 1.50 -13.64 9.25
CA VAL A 121 0.11 -14.11 9.25
C VAL A 121 -0.71 -13.36 8.20
N HIS A 122 -0.61 -12.03 8.18
CA HIS A 122 -1.40 -11.16 7.33
C HIS A 122 -0.60 -10.68 6.11
N PRO A 123 -1.09 -10.93 4.88
CA PRO A 123 -0.47 -10.36 3.68
C PRO A 123 -0.49 -8.82 3.68
N SER A 124 0.62 -8.21 3.27
CA SER A 124 0.82 -6.74 3.26
C SER A 124 0.39 -6.05 1.97
N ASP A 125 0.10 -6.80 0.90
CA ASP A 125 -0.21 -6.30 -0.44
C ASP A 125 -1.51 -5.48 -0.47
N VAL A 126 -2.62 -6.04 0.02
CA VAL A 126 -3.93 -5.36 0.07
C VAL A 126 -3.95 -4.21 1.08
N LEU A 127 -3.13 -4.32 2.13
CA LEU A 127 -2.89 -3.22 3.08
C LEU A 127 -2.16 -2.05 2.42
N ALA A 128 -1.19 -2.34 1.54
CA ALA A 128 -0.47 -1.30 0.81
C ALA A 128 -1.36 -0.54 -0.18
N ILE A 129 -2.31 -1.22 -0.85
CA ILE A 129 -3.32 -0.56 -1.70
C ILE A 129 -4.15 0.40 -0.86
N THR A 130 -4.67 -0.09 0.27
CA THR A 130 -5.52 0.69 1.19
C THR A 130 -4.75 1.88 1.78
N ALA A 131 -3.49 1.67 2.20
CA ALA A 131 -2.63 2.72 2.73
C ALA A 131 -2.32 3.80 1.67
N SER A 132 -2.03 3.39 0.44
CA SER A 132 -1.74 4.29 -0.69
C SER A 132 -2.92 5.17 -1.03
N SER A 133 -4.10 4.56 -1.13
CA SER A 133 -5.36 5.26 -1.37
C SER A 133 -5.68 6.24 -0.25
N ALA A 134 -5.56 5.81 1.02
CA ALA A 134 -5.79 6.68 2.17
C ALA A 134 -4.81 7.86 2.19
N ALA A 135 -3.52 7.62 1.92
CA ALA A 135 -2.50 8.67 1.85
C ALA A 135 -2.79 9.71 0.75
N LEU A 136 -3.24 9.26 -0.43
CA LEU A 136 -3.69 10.17 -1.48
C LEU A 136 -4.93 10.97 -1.06
N TYR A 137 -5.92 10.29 -0.49
CA TYR A 137 -7.21 10.89 -0.16
C TYR A 137 -7.11 11.98 0.92
N ILE A 138 -6.23 11.81 1.92
CA ILE A 138 -5.99 12.85 2.93
C ILE A 138 -5.08 13.98 2.44
N SER A 139 -4.48 13.84 1.27
CA SER A 139 -3.58 14.83 0.70
C SER A 139 -4.35 15.94 -0.03
N LYS A 140 -3.63 16.94 -0.54
CA LYS A 140 -4.20 17.99 -1.41
C LYS A 140 -4.18 17.62 -2.90
N ILE A 141 -3.73 16.40 -3.24
CA ILE A 141 -3.73 15.88 -4.59
C ILE A 141 -5.20 15.63 -4.99
N PRO A 142 -5.64 15.94 -6.23
CA PRO A 142 -7.03 15.82 -6.63
C PRO A 142 -7.44 14.35 -6.85
N PHE A 143 -7.52 13.60 -5.76
CA PHE A 143 -7.94 12.21 -5.70
C PHE A 143 -9.15 12.12 -4.78
N THR A 144 -10.34 12.03 -5.37
CA THR A 144 -11.61 12.22 -4.64
C THR A 144 -12.32 10.93 -4.28
N THR A 145 -11.89 9.81 -4.85
CA THR A 145 -12.53 8.50 -4.63
C THR A 145 -11.51 7.54 -4.04
N PRO A 146 -11.54 7.28 -2.73
CA PRO A 146 -10.66 6.31 -2.13
C PRO A 146 -11.05 4.89 -2.56
N VAL A 147 -10.03 4.07 -2.84
CA VAL A 147 -10.13 2.63 -3.06
C VAL A 147 -9.58 1.87 -1.85
N ALA A 148 -9.97 0.60 -1.71
CA ALA A 148 -9.37 -0.33 -0.76
C ALA A 148 -9.01 -1.60 -1.53
N GLY A 149 -7.92 -2.26 -1.13
CA GLY A 149 -7.58 -3.57 -1.64
C GLY A 149 -8.22 -4.66 -0.78
N VAL A 150 -8.82 -5.66 -1.40
CA VAL A 150 -9.37 -6.83 -0.71
C VAL A 150 -8.92 -8.09 -1.42
N ARG A 151 -8.37 -9.05 -0.66
CA ARG A 151 -8.11 -10.41 -1.15
C ARG A 151 -9.31 -11.28 -0.82
N VAL A 152 -9.78 -12.04 -1.79
CA VAL A 152 -10.84 -13.03 -1.63
C VAL A 152 -10.26 -14.41 -1.92
N GLY A 153 -10.21 -15.22 -0.86
CA GLY A 153 -9.92 -16.66 -0.96
C GLY A 153 -11.19 -17.49 -0.96
N ARG A 154 -11.06 -18.77 -1.28
CA ARG A 154 -12.11 -19.77 -1.10
C ARG A 154 -11.54 -21.02 -0.43
N VAL A 155 -11.84 -21.17 0.86
CA VAL A 155 -11.38 -22.26 1.72
C VAL A 155 -12.55 -23.18 2.04
N ASP A 156 -12.40 -24.49 1.83
CA ASP A 156 -13.46 -25.49 2.01
C ASP A 156 -14.79 -25.11 1.31
N GLY A 157 -14.68 -24.52 0.12
CA GLY A 157 -15.82 -24.07 -0.69
C GLY A 157 -16.50 -22.78 -0.21
N LYS A 158 -15.98 -22.10 0.83
CA LYS A 158 -16.51 -20.84 1.36
C LYS A 158 -15.59 -19.67 1.04
N PHE A 159 -16.16 -18.55 0.62
CA PHE A 159 -15.39 -17.33 0.41
C PHE A 159 -14.92 -16.74 1.74
N VAL A 160 -13.63 -16.40 1.80
CA VAL A 160 -12.96 -15.78 2.95
C VAL A 160 -12.39 -14.44 2.50
N CYS A 161 -12.69 -13.38 3.25
CA CYS A 161 -12.18 -12.03 3.02
C CYS A 161 -10.83 -11.88 3.74
N ASN A 162 -9.84 -11.30 3.06
CA ASN A 162 -8.46 -11.15 3.53
C ASN A 162 -7.93 -12.36 4.30
N PRO A 163 -7.93 -13.56 3.67
CA PRO A 163 -7.41 -14.77 4.31
C PRO A 163 -5.94 -14.58 4.70
N THR A 164 -5.59 -15.20 5.83
CA THR A 164 -4.21 -15.32 6.31
C THR A 164 -3.35 -16.15 5.34
N HIS A 165 -2.03 -16.12 5.53
CA HIS A 165 -1.11 -16.97 4.75
C HIS A 165 -1.49 -18.45 4.83
N ASP A 166 -1.79 -18.98 6.02
CA ASP A 166 -2.18 -20.38 6.23
C ASP A 166 -3.53 -20.74 5.59
N GLU A 167 -4.51 -19.83 5.63
CA GLU A 167 -5.80 -20.05 4.97
C GLU A 167 -5.64 -20.05 3.44
N MET A 168 -4.75 -19.20 2.91
CA MET A 168 -4.45 -19.15 1.49
C MET A 168 -3.80 -20.43 0.96
N GLU A 169 -3.04 -21.17 1.77
CA GLU A 169 -2.50 -22.48 1.37
C GLU A 169 -3.60 -23.51 1.09
N ASN A 170 -4.76 -23.36 1.75
CA ASN A 170 -5.94 -24.21 1.58
C ASN A 170 -6.99 -23.62 0.64
N SER A 171 -6.68 -22.48 0.01
CA SER A 171 -7.59 -21.76 -0.86
C SER A 171 -7.44 -22.20 -2.31
N ASP A 172 -8.56 -22.51 -2.98
CA ASP A 172 -8.58 -22.80 -4.42
C ASP A 172 -8.86 -21.55 -5.30
N LEU A 173 -8.90 -20.37 -4.67
CA LEU A 173 -9.06 -19.05 -5.29
C LEU A 173 -8.08 -18.05 -4.67
N ASP A 174 -7.39 -17.26 -5.50
CA ASP A 174 -6.68 -16.06 -5.06
C ASP A 174 -7.10 -14.90 -5.97
N LEU A 175 -7.95 -14.02 -5.46
CA LEU A 175 -8.46 -12.88 -6.18
C LEU A 175 -8.23 -11.61 -5.37
N ILE A 176 -7.64 -10.59 -5.99
CA ILE A 176 -7.56 -9.24 -5.42
C ILE A 176 -8.49 -8.32 -6.19
N VAL A 177 -9.31 -7.56 -5.46
CA VAL A 177 -10.26 -6.55 -5.98
C VAL A 177 -10.09 -5.21 -5.28
#